data_AF-A0A0C9V2A0-F1
#
_entry.id   AF-A0A0C9V2A0-F1
#
_cell.length_a   1.000
_cell.length_b   1.000
_cell.length_c   1.000
_cell.angle_alpha   90.00
_cell.angle_beta   90.00
_cell.angle_gamma   90.00
#
_symmetry.space_group_name_H-M   'P 1'
#
loop_
_entity.id
_entity.type
_entity.pdbx_description
1 polymer ?
#
loop_
_entity_poly.entity_id
_entity_poly.type
_entity_poly.pdbx_seq_one_letter_code
_entity_poly.pdbx_strand_id
1 'polypeptide(L)'
;MAYVLLGLLKEVRPLWYYILAEILFVLLQLDYFLLSRVICNGLSMKVDGSFIATLLEILAVVVIYLAWRSITEDAWEDEAYHP
;
A
#
# COMPACT_ATOMS: atom_id res chain seq x y z
N MET A 1 2.38 4.44 -13.83
CA MET A 1 3.31 4.98 -12.81
C MET A 1 4.76 4.57 -13.02
N ALA A 2 5.08 3.31 -13.34
CA ALA A 2 6.49 2.89 -13.54
C ALA A 2 7.28 3.76 -14.54
N TYR A 3 6.65 4.19 -15.64
CA TYR A 3 7.28 5.13 -16.60
C TYR A 3 7.63 6.49 -15.99
N VAL A 4 6.78 7.03 -15.11
CA VAL A 4 7.05 8.31 -14.44
C VAL A 4 8.24 8.15 -13.48
N LEU A 5 8.30 7.05 -12.74
CA LEU A 5 9.37 6.78 -11.78
C LEU A 5 10.71 6.52 -12.47
N LEU A 6 10.73 5.62 -13.46
CA LEU A 6 11.97 5.18 -14.11
C LEU A 6 12.40 6.08 -15.27
N GLY A 7 11.43 6.64 -16.00
CA GLY A 7 11.69 7.45 -17.18
C GLY A 7 11.89 8.93 -16.84
N LEU A 8 11.00 9.50 -16.01
CA LEU A 8 11.02 10.92 -15.69
C LEU A 8 11.93 11.22 -14.49
N LEU A 9 11.69 10.56 -13.35
CA LEU A 9 12.43 10.80 -12.11
C LEU A 9 13.74 10.02 -12.01
N LYS A 10 13.87 8.89 -12.73
CA LYS A 10 15.00 7.95 -12.65
C LYS A 10 15.28 7.45 -11.22
N GLU A 11 14.25 7.34 -10.40
CA GLU A 11 14.35 6.94 -8.99
C GLU A 11 13.64 5.59 -8.77
N VAL A 12 14.33 4.65 -8.11
CA VAL A 12 13.86 3.26 -7.96
C VAL A 12 13.29 2.97 -6.57
N ARG A 13 13.55 3.82 -5.58
CA ARG A 13 13.02 3.64 -4.22
C ARG A 13 11.48 3.59 -4.16
N PRO A 14 10.70 4.48 -4.83
CA PRO A 14 9.24 4.48 -4.78
C PRO A 14 8.63 3.21 -5.38
N LEU A 15 9.31 2.57 -6.34
CA LEU A 15 8.81 1.37 -7.02
C LEU A 15 8.59 0.21 -6.06
N TRP A 16 9.50 0.02 -5.10
CA TRP A 16 9.38 -1.06 -4.11
C TRP A 16 8.15 -0.90 -3.22
N TYR A 17 7.83 0.35 -2.84
CA TYR A 17 6.60 0.63 -2.10
C TYR A 17 5.35 0.33 -2.95
N TYR A 18 5.34 0.67 -4.24
CA TYR A 18 4.21 0.33 -5.11
C TYR A 18 4.03 -1.18 -5.32
N ILE A 19 5.13 -1.94 -5.46
CA ILE A 19 5.05 -3.42 -5.54
C ILE A 19 4.49 -3.99 -4.24
N LEU A 20 4.95 -3.51 -3.08
CA LEU A 20 4.43 -3.96 -1.79
C LEU A 20 2.93 -3.63 -1.64
N ALA A 21 2.51 -2.43 -2.05
CA ALA A 21 1.10 -2.04 -2.03
C ALA A 21 0.24 -2.92 -2.93
N GLU A 22 0.72 -3.28 -4.12
CA GLU A 22 0.04 -4.19 -5.04
C GLU A 22 -0.13 -5.59 -4.44
N ILE A 23 0.90 -6.12 -3.78
CA ILE A 23 0.83 -7.42 -3.09
C ILE A 23 -0.21 -7.37 -1.96
N LEU A 24 -0.18 -6.33 -1.11
CA LEU A 24 -1.15 -6.16 -0.03
C LEU A 24 -2.58 -6.05 -0.56
N PHE A 25 -2.76 -5.33 -1.67
CA PHE A 25 -4.05 -5.20 -2.33
C PHE A 25 -4.56 -6.54 -2.87
N VAL A 26 -3.71 -7.34 -3.51
CA VAL A 26 -4.09 -8.68 -3.98
C VAL A 26 -4.47 -9.60 -2.81
N LEU A 27 -3.72 -9.56 -1.71
CA LEU A 27 -4.04 -10.34 -0.51
C LEU A 27 -5.41 -9.93 0.08
N LEU A 28 -5.70 -8.63 0.12
CA LEU A 28 -7.02 -8.13 0.51
C LEU A 28 -8.15 -8.70 -0.36
N GLN A 29 -7.98 -8.71 -1.69
CA GLN A 29 -8.99 -9.26 -2.58
C GLN A 29 -9.19 -10.77 -2.34
N LEU A 30 -8.11 -11.51 -2.09
CA LEU A 30 -8.18 -12.94 -1.77
C LEU A 30 -8.91 -13.21 -0.45
N ASP A 31 -8.65 -12.41 0.59
CA ASP A 31 -9.32 -12.52 1.88
C ASP A 31 -10.81 -12.20 1.77
N TYR A 32 -11.16 -11.17 1.00
CA TYR A 32 -12.55 -10.77 0.80
C TYR A 32 -13.34 -11.81 0.00
N PHE A 33 -12.81 -12.28 -1.14
CA PHE A 33 -13.56 -13.15 -2.06
C PHE A 33 -13.43 -14.64 -1.77
N LEU A 34 -12.23 -15.12 -1.41
CA LEU A 34 -11.93 -16.55 -1.37
C LEU A 34 -11.85 -17.09 0.06
N LEU A 35 -11.22 -16.34 0.97
CA LEU A 35 -10.87 -16.84 2.30
C LEU A 35 -11.85 -16.47 3.41
N SER A 36 -12.83 -15.59 3.17
CA SER A 36 -13.77 -15.11 4.20
C SER A 36 -14.46 -16.23 5.00
N ARG A 37 -14.92 -17.32 4.36
CA ARG A 37 -15.52 -18.46 5.09
C ARG A 37 -14.49 -19.26 5.89
N VAL A 38 -13.28 -19.42 5.36
CA VAL A 38 -12.21 -20.17 6.02
C VAL A 38 -11.75 -19.44 7.28
N ILE A 39 -11.53 -18.13 7.17
CA ILE A 39 -11.14 -17.26 8.28
C ILE A 39 -12.24 -17.22 9.36
N CYS A 40 -13.50 -17.02 8.96
CA CYS A 40 -14.62 -16.95 9.89
C CYS A 40 -14.78 -18.25 10.71
N ASN A 41 -14.68 -19.42 10.04
CA ASN A 41 -14.75 -20.71 10.72
C ASN A 41 -13.52 -20.99 11.60
N GLY A 42 -12.32 -20.61 11.14
CA GLY A 42 -11.07 -20.78 11.90
C GLY A 42 -11.01 -19.93 13.17
N LEU A 43 -11.65 -18.75 13.16
CA LEU A 43 -11.70 -17.82 14.30
C LEU A 43 -12.96 -17.99 15.17
N SER A 44 -13.67 -19.12 15.05
CA SER A 44 -14.90 -19.40 15.82
C SER A 44 -15.95 -18.29 15.69
N MET A 45 -16.12 -17.73 14.49
CA MET A 45 -17.12 -16.71 14.14
C MET A 45 -16.97 -15.37 14.90
N LYS A 46 -15.80 -15.09 15.49
CA LYS A 46 -15.54 -13.81 16.18
C LYS A 46 -15.19 -12.68 15.21
N VAL A 47 -14.53 -13.02 14.11
CA VAL A 47 -14.00 -12.09 13.11
C VAL A 47 -14.19 -12.71 11.74
N ASP A 48 -14.64 -11.91 10.78
CA ASP A 48 -14.82 -12.33 9.40
C ASP A 48 -13.62 -11.91 8.52
N GLY A 49 -13.59 -12.41 7.28
CA GLY A 49 -12.55 -12.01 6.34
C GLY A 49 -12.61 -10.51 5.97
N SER A 50 -13.78 -9.86 6.09
CA SER A 50 -13.91 -8.44 5.76
C SER A 50 -13.15 -7.53 6.73
N PHE A 51 -13.11 -7.88 8.02
CA PHE A 51 -12.30 -7.16 8.99
C PHE A 51 -10.80 -7.22 8.67
N ILE A 52 -10.28 -8.41 8.34
CA ILE A 52 -8.87 -8.60 7.97
C ILE A 52 -8.55 -7.89 6.64
N ALA A 53 -9.45 -8.00 5.67
CA ALA A 53 -9.36 -7.27 4.40
C ALA A 53 -9.25 -5.75 4.65
N THR A 54 -10.04 -5.19 5.56
CA THR A 54 -10.01 -3.76 5.90
C THR A 54 -8.67 -3.35 6.51
N LEU A 55 -8.06 -4.19 7.36
CA LEU A 55 -6.73 -3.93 7.91
C LEU A 55 -5.65 -3.94 6.84
N LEU A 56 -5.70 -4.91 5.92
CA LEU A 56 -4.80 -4.95 4.76
C LEU A 56 -4.99 -3.74 3.84
N GLU A 57 -6.22 -3.22 3.73
CA GLU A 57 -6.53 -2.03 2.94
C GLU A 57 -5.83 -0.81 3.52
N ILE A 58 -5.97 -0.61 4.83
CA ILE A 58 -5.35 0.50 5.54
C ILE A 58 -3.82 0.42 5.38
N LEU A 59 -3.24 -0.78 5.49
CA LEU A 59 -1.80 -0.98 5.27
C LEU A 59 -1.40 -0.65 3.82
N ALA A 60 -2.17 -1.08 2.82
CA ALA A 60 -1.90 -0.74 1.42
C ALA A 60 -1.93 0.78 1.19
N VAL A 61 -2.91 1.48 1.75
CA VAL A 61 -3.02 2.94 1.67
C VAL A 61 -1.82 3.63 2.36
N VAL A 62 -1.39 3.14 3.53
CA VAL A 62 -0.20 3.67 4.22
C VAL A 62 1.06 3.47 3.36
N VAL A 63 1.24 2.31 2.73
CA VAL A 63 2.40 2.06 1.86
C VAL A 63 2.37 2.99 0.64
N ILE A 64 1.21 3.22 0.04
CA ILE A 64 1.06 4.19 -1.06
C ILE A 64 1.41 5.61 -0.59
N TYR A 65 0.99 6.00 0.62
CA TYR A 65 1.35 7.29 1.21
C TYR A 65 2.87 7.43 1.40
N LEU A 66 3.55 6.38 1.86
CA LEU A 66 5.02 6.38 1.98
C LEU A 66 5.69 6.49 0.60
N ALA A 67 5.15 5.82 -0.42
CA ALA A 67 5.63 5.95 -1.79
C ALA A 67 5.51 7.40 -2.29
N TRP A 68 4.35 8.04 -2.05
CA TRP A 68 4.14 9.45 -2.41
C TRP A 68 5.10 10.37 -1.68
N ARG A 69 5.27 10.19 -0.36
CA ARG A 69 6.20 10.98 0.44
C ARG A 69 7.64 10.84 -0.06
N SER A 70 8.05 9.63 -0.47
CA SER A 70 9.40 9.41 -1.02
C SER A 70 9.65 10.10 -2.36
N ILE A 71 8.59 10.41 -3.12
CA ILE A 71 8.68 11.15 -4.38
C ILE A 71 8.79 12.65 -4.13
N THR A 72 8.14 13.15 -3.08
CA THR A 72 8.08 14.59 -2.81
C THR A 72 9.18 15.08 -1.89
N GLU A 73 9.95 14.19 -1.23
CA GLU A 73 10.97 14.53 -0.22
C GLU A 73 11.92 15.67 -0.64
N ASP A 74 12.33 15.70 -1.90
CA ASP A 74 13.21 16.75 -2.43
C ASP A 74 12.57 18.15 -2.41
N ALA A 75 11.25 18.26 -2.57
CA ALA A 75 10.54 19.55 -2.57
C ALA A 75 10.44 20.19 -1.17
N TRP A 76 10.60 19.42 -0.09
CA TRP A 76 10.51 19.93 1.28
C TRP A 76 11.78 20.69 1.67
N GLU A 77 12.94 20.28 1.14
CA GLU A 77 14.20 20.99 1.39
C GLU A 77 14.25 22.34 0.66
N ASP A 78 13.68 22.43 -0.54
CA ASP A 78 13.58 23.68 -1.31
C ASP A 78 12.66 24.73 -0.61
N GLU A 79 11.54 24.31 0.00
CA GLU A 79 10.67 25.20 0.78
C GLU A 79 11.34 25.68 2.08
N ALA A 80 12.17 24.86 2.71
CA ALA A 80 12.89 25.24 3.93
C ALA A 80 13.96 26.33 3.68
N TYR A 81 14.47 26.43 2.46
CA TYR A 81 15.50 27.41 2.07
C TYR A 81 14.92 28.76 1.61
N HIS A 82 13.61 28.81 1.29
CA HIS A 82 12.89 30.00 0.88
C HIS A 82 11.67 30.25 1.80
N PRO A 83 11.85 30.90 2.97
CA PRO A 83 10.75 31.23 3.89
C PRO A 83 9.74 32.23 3.31
#